data_AF-A0A957X319-F1
#
_entry.id   AF-A0A957X319-F1
#
_cell.length_a   1.000
_cell.length_b   1.000
_cell.length_c   1.000
_cell.angle_alpha   90.00
_cell.angle_beta   90.00
_cell.angle_gamma   90.00
#
_symmetry.space_group_name_H-M   'P 1'
#
loop_
_entity.id
_entity.type
_entity.pdbx_description
1 polymer ?
#
loop_
_entity_poly.entity_id
_entity_poly.type
_entity_poly.pdbx_seq_one_letter_code
_entity_poly.pdbx_strand_id
1 'polypeptide(L)'
;MTARDEILANLRHALADPGLRFPPTAPEPLTAATRLTVTQATGTKAELAARFGAELVQLHGSFQVVGSVPEARLALITKLLEWAEDEANARKGAQLETHQERMVLWLDAAALPVPAIREALTDMRFALITPSDLAGAEARDRIRYIRFGVTGVEAAFATTAS
;
A
#
# COMPACT_ATOMS: atom_id res chain seq x y z
N MET A 1 -34.61 12.39 -17.43
CA MET A 1 -33.88 11.11 -17.59
C MET A 1 -32.40 11.40 -17.44
N THR A 2 -31.71 10.71 -16.54
CA THR A 2 -30.27 10.95 -16.30
C THR A 2 -29.41 10.04 -17.19
N ALA A 3 -28.16 10.43 -17.48
CA ALA A 3 -27.22 9.59 -18.25
C ALA A 3 -27.05 8.19 -17.63
N ARG A 4 -27.17 8.08 -16.31
CA ARG A 4 -27.17 6.81 -15.58
C ARG A 4 -28.35 5.92 -15.97
N ASP A 5 -29.54 6.49 -16.12
CA ASP A 5 -30.75 5.74 -16.48
C ASP A 5 -30.65 5.20 -17.91
N GLU A 6 -30.05 5.98 -18.81
CA GLU A 6 -29.79 5.59 -20.20
C GLU A 6 -28.78 4.44 -20.29
N ILE A 7 -27.65 4.54 -19.58
CA ILE A 7 -26.65 3.48 -19.51
C ILE A 7 -27.26 2.19 -18.94
N LEU A 8 -28.06 2.30 -17.87
CA LEU A 8 -28.72 1.15 -17.26
C LEU A 8 -29.79 0.55 -18.17
N ALA A 9 -30.53 1.36 -18.93
CA ALA A 9 -31.51 0.87 -19.88
C ALA A 9 -30.84 0.10 -21.03
N ASN A 10 -29.74 0.64 -21.58
CA ASN A 10 -28.98 0.01 -22.65
C ASN A 10 -28.34 -1.31 -22.20
N LEU A 11 -27.79 -1.35 -20.99
CA LEU A 11 -27.26 -2.59 -20.40
C LEU A 11 -28.36 -3.65 -20.23
N ARG A 12 -29.52 -3.28 -19.70
CA ARG A 12 -30.64 -4.22 -19.54
C ARG A 12 -31.14 -4.74 -20.89
N HIS A 13 -31.21 -3.89 -21.90
CA HIS A 13 -31.62 -4.28 -23.23
C HIS A 13 -30.63 -5.24 -23.88
N ALA A 14 -29.32 -4.95 -23.78
CA ALA A 14 -28.27 -5.82 -24.29
C ALA A 14 -28.26 -7.19 -23.59
N LEU A 15 -28.42 -7.22 -22.27
CA LEU A 15 -28.41 -8.46 -21.47
C LEU A 15 -29.72 -9.27 -21.57
N ALA A 16 -30.75 -8.75 -22.22
CA ALA A 16 -32.01 -9.46 -22.46
C ALA A 16 -32.00 -10.29 -23.76
N ASP A 17 -30.90 -10.27 -24.53
CA ASP A 17 -30.74 -11.09 -25.73
C ASP A 17 -30.70 -12.59 -25.36
N PRO A 18 -31.68 -13.40 -25.82
CA PRO A 18 -31.76 -14.83 -25.53
C PRO A 18 -30.62 -15.66 -26.15
N GLY A 19 -29.83 -15.09 -27.07
CA GLY A 19 -28.62 -15.70 -27.63
C GLY A 19 -27.39 -15.59 -26.74
N LEU A 20 -27.42 -14.77 -25.69
CA LEU A 20 -26.31 -14.63 -24.77
C LEU A 20 -26.23 -15.82 -23.81
N ARG A 21 -25.04 -16.42 -23.70
CA ARG A 21 -24.76 -17.41 -22.64
C ARG A 21 -24.77 -16.81 -21.23
N PHE A 22 -24.75 -15.49 -21.12
CA PHE A 22 -24.72 -14.77 -19.85
C PHE A 22 -25.44 -13.40 -19.95
N PRO A 23 -26.24 -13.01 -18.94
CA PRO A 23 -26.63 -13.81 -17.79
C PRO A 23 -27.65 -14.89 -18.18
N PRO A 24 -27.64 -16.06 -17.53
CA PRO A 24 -28.63 -17.10 -17.79
C PRO A 24 -30.05 -16.56 -17.55
N THR A 25 -31.03 -17.02 -18.34
CA THR A 25 -32.41 -16.52 -18.35
C THR A 25 -33.13 -16.62 -17.00
N ALA A 26 -32.67 -17.52 -16.13
CA ALA A 26 -33.13 -17.67 -14.75
C ALA A 26 -31.91 -17.92 -13.84
N PRO A 27 -31.17 -16.88 -13.44
CA PRO A 27 -30.07 -17.05 -12.49
C PRO A 27 -30.67 -17.40 -11.13
N GLU A 28 -30.18 -18.46 -10.50
CA GLU A 28 -30.56 -18.76 -9.12
C GLU A 28 -30.12 -17.58 -8.22
N PRO A 29 -31.02 -17.03 -7.38
CA PRO A 29 -30.67 -15.91 -6.52
C PRO A 29 -29.50 -16.28 -5.60
N LEU A 30 -28.48 -15.41 -5.53
CA LEU A 30 -27.37 -15.60 -4.60
C LEU A 30 -27.90 -15.59 -3.15
N THR A 31 -27.83 -16.74 -2.50
CA THR A 31 -28.15 -16.90 -1.08
C THR A 31 -26.99 -16.41 -0.22
N ALA A 32 -27.23 -16.16 1.08
CA ALA A 32 -26.16 -15.83 2.02
C ALA A 32 -25.06 -16.91 2.08
N ALA A 33 -25.42 -18.18 1.84
CA ALA A 33 -24.49 -19.31 1.84
C ALA A 33 -23.67 -19.42 0.54
N THR A 34 -24.19 -18.94 -0.59
CA THR A 34 -23.51 -18.96 -1.90
C THR A 34 -22.84 -17.63 -2.25
N ARG A 35 -23.00 -16.61 -1.41
CA ARG A 35 -22.14 -15.42 -1.46
C ARG A 35 -20.73 -15.84 -1.08
N LEU A 36 -19.80 -15.78 -2.04
CA LEU A 36 -18.38 -15.79 -1.76
C LEU A 36 -18.05 -14.55 -0.93
N THR A 37 -18.02 -14.69 0.38
CA THR A 37 -17.60 -13.63 1.30
C THR A 37 -16.07 -13.52 1.27
N VAL A 38 -15.52 -12.97 0.18
CA VAL A 38 -14.08 -12.81 0.00
C VAL A 38 -13.48 -11.75 0.95
N THR A 39 -14.32 -10.92 1.57
CA THR A 39 -13.91 -9.72 2.31
C THR A 39 -14.18 -9.76 3.82
N GLN A 40 -14.75 -10.83 4.38
CA GLN A 40 -14.91 -10.93 5.84
C GLN A 40 -13.80 -11.78 6.44
N ALA A 41 -12.87 -11.10 7.12
CA ALA A 41 -12.02 -11.71 8.13
C ALA A 41 -12.63 -11.41 9.51
N THR A 42 -12.95 -12.47 10.26
CA THR A 42 -13.37 -12.36 11.67
C THR A 42 -12.14 -12.39 12.56
N GLY A 43 -12.14 -11.58 13.62
CA GLY A 43 -11.08 -11.58 14.62
C GLY A 43 -10.94 -10.24 15.31
N THR A 44 -10.11 -10.23 16.35
CA THR A 44 -9.60 -9.02 17.00
C THR A 44 -8.68 -8.25 16.05
N LYS A 45 -8.41 -6.97 16.35
CA LYS A 45 -7.46 -6.16 15.55
C LYS A 45 -6.08 -6.81 15.44
N ALA A 46 -5.61 -7.45 16.51
CA ALA A 46 -4.31 -8.13 16.53
C ALA A 46 -4.30 -9.35 15.61
N GLU A 47 -5.37 -10.16 15.62
CA GLU A 47 -5.52 -11.31 14.72
C GLU A 47 -5.61 -10.89 13.25
N LEU A 48 -6.35 -9.80 12.96
CA LEU A 48 -6.45 -9.24 11.62
C LEU A 48 -5.11 -8.68 11.12
N ALA A 49 -4.35 -8.00 11.98
CA ALA A 49 -3.01 -7.51 11.65
C ALA A 49 -2.03 -8.65 11.41
N ALA A 50 -2.08 -9.71 12.22
CA ALA A 50 -1.26 -10.90 12.03
C ALA A 50 -1.61 -11.62 10.70
N ARG A 51 -2.90 -11.71 10.36
CA ARG A 51 -3.35 -12.29 9.09
C ARG A 51 -2.85 -11.46 7.90
N PHE A 52 -3.03 -10.14 7.94
CA PHE A 52 -2.48 -9.23 6.92
C PHE A 52 -0.97 -9.44 6.74
N GLY A 53 -0.24 -9.54 7.86
CA GLY A 53 1.19 -9.80 7.85
C GLY A 53 1.57 -11.13 7.21
N ALA A 54 0.82 -12.20 7.48
CA ALA A 54 1.05 -13.50 6.86
C ALA A 54 0.87 -13.45 5.33
N GLU A 55 -0.13 -12.72 4.85
CA GLU A 55 -0.32 -12.49 3.41
C GLU A 55 0.80 -11.63 2.82
N LEU A 56 1.28 -10.60 3.53
CA LEU A 56 2.44 -9.81 3.08
C LEU A 56 3.71 -10.65 2.92
N VAL A 57 3.96 -11.60 3.83
CA VAL A 57 5.12 -12.50 3.72
C VAL A 57 5.03 -13.38 2.48
N GLN A 58 3.84 -13.83 2.10
CA GLN A 58 3.64 -14.56 0.84
C GLN A 58 3.96 -13.71 -0.39
N LEU A 59 3.81 -12.39 -0.29
CA LEU A 59 4.20 -11.41 -1.32
C LEU A 59 5.67 -10.97 -1.21
N HIS A 60 6.51 -11.71 -0.47
CA HIS A 60 7.92 -11.40 -0.19
C HIS A 60 8.14 -10.10 0.61
N GLY A 61 7.09 -9.59 1.26
CA GLY A 61 7.18 -8.49 2.21
C GLY A 61 7.63 -8.95 3.60
N SER A 62 7.81 -7.98 4.48
CA SER A 62 8.03 -8.19 5.92
C SER A 62 7.04 -7.36 6.72
N PHE A 63 6.61 -7.84 7.88
CA PHE A 63 5.72 -7.10 8.76
C PHE A 63 6.17 -7.17 10.21
N GLN A 64 5.76 -6.18 10.98
CA GLN A 64 5.91 -6.14 12.43
C GLN A 64 4.66 -5.50 13.01
N VAL A 65 4.08 -6.14 14.03
CA VAL A 65 2.98 -5.57 14.81
C VAL A 65 3.57 -5.06 16.13
N VAL A 66 3.25 -3.81 16.45
CA VAL A 66 3.71 -3.12 17.67
C VAL A 66 2.52 -2.65 18.50
N GLY A 67 2.71 -2.52 19.81
CA GLY A 67 1.64 -2.18 20.75
C GLY A 67 1.53 -0.68 21.05
N SER A 68 2.54 0.11 20.71
CA SER A 68 2.58 1.54 21.04
C SER A 68 3.24 2.42 19.97
N VAL A 69 2.93 3.72 20.01
CA VAL A 69 3.54 4.73 19.11
C VAL A 69 5.07 4.78 19.25
N PRO A 70 5.67 4.79 20.47
CA PRO A 70 7.12 4.74 20.61
C PRO A 70 7.76 3.50 19.97
N GLU A 71 7.14 2.33 20.13
CA GLU A 71 7.59 1.09 19.48
C GLU A 71 7.50 1.20 17.96
N ALA A 72 6.41 1.77 17.43
CA ALA A 72 6.26 2.01 15.99
C ALA A 72 7.37 2.92 15.43
N ARG A 73 7.70 4.00 16.15
CA ARG A 73 8.83 4.87 15.78
C ARG A 73 10.14 4.11 15.74
N LEU A 74 10.45 3.37 16.81
CA LEU A 74 11.70 2.63 16.91
C LEU A 74 11.81 1.55 15.83
N ALA A 75 10.73 0.81 15.60
CA ALA A 75 10.65 -0.21 14.56
C ALA A 75 10.92 0.38 13.18
N LEU A 76 10.27 1.50 12.84
CA LEU A 76 10.45 2.16 11.54
C LEU A 76 11.88 2.66 11.34
N ILE A 77 12.46 3.31 12.36
CA ILE A 77 13.85 3.80 12.30
C ILE A 77 14.82 2.63 12.15
N THR A 78 14.66 1.59 12.97
CA THR A 78 15.51 0.39 12.92
C THR A 78 15.44 -0.24 11.54
N LYS A 79 14.24 -0.36 10.97
CA LYS A 79 14.06 -0.97 9.65
C LYS A 79 14.71 -0.18 8.52
N LEU A 80 14.63 1.15 8.57
CA LEU A 80 15.31 2.01 7.61
C LEU A 80 16.84 1.91 7.72
N LEU A 81 17.38 1.78 8.94
CA LEU A 81 18.82 1.61 9.14
C LEU A 81 19.30 0.25 8.62
N GLU A 82 18.56 -0.83 8.93
CA GLU A 82 18.83 -2.17 8.38
C GLU A 82 18.85 -2.14 6.85
N TRP A 83 17.83 -1.55 6.21
CA TRP A 83 17.78 -1.47 4.75
C TRP A 83 18.89 -0.59 4.16
N ALA A 84 19.28 0.49 4.85
CA ALA A 84 20.40 1.30 4.42
C ALA A 84 21.73 0.54 4.47
N GLU A 85 21.92 -0.30 5.50
CA GLU A 85 23.09 -1.17 5.63
C GLU A 85 23.08 -2.30 4.60
N ASP A 86 21.94 -2.97 4.42
CA ASP A 86 21.76 -4.01 3.39
C ASP A 86 22.04 -3.48 1.99
N GLU A 87 21.53 -2.29 1.66
CA GLU A 87 21.75 -1.64 0.36
C GLU A 87 23.23 -1.24 0.19
N ALA A 88 23.91 -0.83 1.26
CA ALA A 88 25.35 -0.55 1.21
C ALA A 88 26.17 -1.83 0.97
N ASN A 89 25.79 -2.93 1.63
CA ASN A 89 26.47 -4.23 1.54
C ASN A 89 26.21 -4.96 0.20
N ALA A 90 25.00 -4.81 -0.36
CA ALA A 90 24.60 -5.47 -1.60
C ALA A 90 25.22 -4.85 -2.87
N ARG A 91 25.71 -3.61 -2.79
CA ARG A 91 26.32 -2.91 -3.94
C ARG A 91 27.66 -3.53 -4.31
N LYS A 92 27.74 -4.04 -5.54
CA LYS A 92 28.99 -4.48 -6.18
C LYS A 92 29.44 -3.43 -7.19
N GLY A 93 30.66 -2.90 -7.07
CA GLY A 93 31.27 -2.00 -8.05
C GLY A 93 31.47 -0.55 -7.58
N ALA A 94 31.74 0.36 -8.53
CA ALA A 94 32.04 1.77 -8.25
C ALA A 94 30.82 2.53 -7.71
N GLN A 95 31.01 3.26 -6.62
CA GLN A 95 29.97 4.05 -5.97
C GLN A 95 29.74 5.36 -6.73
N LEU A 96 28.54 5.52 -7.27
CA LEU A 96 28.03 6.84 -7.64
C LEU A 96 27.60 7.53 -6.35
N GLU A 97 28.34 8.57 -5.94
CA GLU A 97 27.90 9.47 -4.87
C GLU A 97 26.79 10.36 -5.42
N THR A 98 25.55 9.95 -5.19
CA THR A 98 24.36 10.68 -5.66
C THR A 98 23.90 11.73 -4.65
N HIS A 99 24.44 11.68 -3.42
CA HIS A 99 23.98 12.44 -2.25
C HIS A 99 22.54 12.12 -1.83
N GLN A 100 21.91 11.09 -2.41
CA GLN A 100 20.53 10.67 -2.12
C GLN A 100 20.45 9.43 -1.21
N GLU A 101 21.60 8.91 -0.76
CA GLU A 101 21.68 7.65 -0.03
C GLU A 101 21.04 7.73 1.38
N ARG A 102 20.95 8.94 1.94
CA ARG A 102 20.25 9.22 3.21
C ARG A 102 18.95 10.00 3.02
N MET A 103 18.45 10.08 1.78
CA MET A 103 17.13 10.65 1.53
C MET A 103 16.07 9.57 1.68
N VAL A 104 14.90 9.96 2.19
CA VAL A 104 13.72 9.10 2.30
C VAL A 104 12.56 9.81 1.64
N LEU A 105 11.90 9.13 0.70
CA LEU A 105 10.66 9.62 0.14
C LEU A 105 9.59 9.62 1.23
N TRP A 106 9.07 10.79 1.53
CA TRP A 106 8.08 11.01 2.56
C TRP A 106 6.73 11.31 1.91
N LEU A 107 5.99 10.25 1.60
CA LEU A 107 4.73 10.31 0.87
C LEU A 107 3.56 10.25 1.84
N ASP A 108 2.63 11.20 1.70
CA ASP A 108 1.44 11.30 2.53
C ASP A 108 1.74 11.33 4.04
N ALA A 109 2.38 12.42 4.46
CA ALA A 109 2.71 12.67 5.86
C ALA A 109 1.48 12.67 6.79
N ALA A 110 0.31 13.03 6.25
CA ALA A 110 -0.92 13.16 7.02
C ALA A 110 -1.52 11.78 7.35
N ALA A 111 -1.38 10.81 6.45
CA ALA A 111 -1.87 9.45 6.65
C ALA A 111 -0.98 8.57 7.54
N LEU A 112 0.18 9.04 8.00
CA LEU A 112 1.08 8.27 8.87
C LEU A 112 0.77 8.55 10.37
N PRO A 113 0.10 7.63 11.09
CA PRO A 113 -0.34 7.85 12.47
C PRO A 113 0.80 7.60 13.49
N VAL A 114 2.00 8.11 13.21
CA VAL A 114 3.17 7.95 14.09
C VAL A 114 3.71 9.34 14.46
N PRO A 115 3.18 9.98 15.52
CA PRO A 115 3.63 11.30 15.96
C PRO A 115 5.15 11.37 16.19
N ALA A 116 5.75 12.52 15.91
CA ALA A 116 7.17 12.83 16.11
C ALA A 116 8.19 11.98 15.31
N ILE A 117 7.74 11.17 14.34
CA ILE A 117 8.65 10.34 13.52
C ILE A 117 9.51 11.18 12.57
N ARG A 118 8.97 12.29 12.06
CA ARG A 118 9.66 13.19 11.14
C ARG A 118 10.89 13.79 11.80
N GLU A 119 10.71 14.27 13.02
CA GLU A 119 11.73 14.83 13.90
C GLU A 119 12.78 13.76 14.21
N ALA A 120 12.34 12.57 14.66
CA ALA A 120 13.26 11.47 14.97
C ALA A 120 14.12 11.04 13.77
N LEU A 121 13.55 10.97 12.56
CA LEU A 121 14.32 10.67 11.34
C LEU A 121 15.30 11.79 10.97
N THR A 122 14.90 13.04 11.17
CA THR A 122 15.77 14.20 10.94
C THR A 122 16.96 14.19 11.90
N ASP A 123 16.74 13.87 13.17
CA ASP A 123 17.81 13.73 14.18
C ASP A 123 18.81 12.62 13.80
N MET A 124 18.31 11.56 13.17
CA MET A 124 19.12 10.46 12.63
C MET A 124 19.82 10.79 11.30
N ARG A 125 19.74 12.05 10.85
CA ARG A 125 20.32 12.59 9.62
C ARG A 125 19.72 12.03 8.33
N PHE A 126 18.46 11.59 8.37
CA PHE A 126 17.71 11.34 7.14
C PHE A 126 17.13 12.66 6.61
N ALA A 127 17.27 12.89 5.31
CA ALA A 127 16.62 14.00 4.62
C ALA A 127 15.27 13.53 4.06
N LEU A 128 14.18 14.10 4.56
CA LEU A 128 12.83 13.69 4.17
C LEU A 128 12.35 14.50 2.97
N ILE A 129 12.12 13.83 1.85
CA ILE A 129 11.76 14.46 0.57
C ILE A 129 10.29 14.17 0.27
N THR A 130 9.47 15.23 0.21
CA THR A 130 8.07 15.13 -0.25
C THR A 130 7.95 15.82 -1.61
N PRO A 131 7.87 15.06 -2.72
CA PRO A 131 7.69 15.64 -4.05
C PRO A 131 6.33 16.34 -4.16
N SER A 132 6.30 17.53 -4.76
CA SER A 132 5.05 18.24 -5.06
C SER A 132 4.37 17.76 -6.35
N ASP A 133 5.15 17.15 -7.26
CA ASP A 133 4.69 16.60 -8.53
C ASP A 133 5.59 15.43 -8.95
N LEU A 134 5.01 14.43 -9.62
CA LEU A 134 5.69 13.26 -10.19
C LEU A 134 5.41 13.10 -11.71
N ALA A 135 4.57 13.96 -12.29
CA ALA A 135 4.20 13.92 -13.69
C ALA A 135 5.36 14.35 -14.61
N GLY A 136 6.16 15.34 -14.19
CA GLY A 136 7.33 15.81 -14.92
C GLY A 136 8.54 14.87 -14.87
N ALA A 137 9.26 14.73 -15.99
CA ALA A 137 10.50 13.95 -16.06
C ALA A 137 11.58 14.49 -15.10
N GLU A 138 11.72 15.81 -15.05
CA GLU A 138 12.67 16.48 -14.15
C GLU A 138 12.38 16.20 -12.67
N ALA A 139 11.10 16.11 -12.30
CA ALA A 139 10.72 15.80 -10.93
C ALA A 139 11.07 14.35 -10.55
N ARG A 140 10.90 13.41 -11.49
CA ARG A 140 11.32 12.01 -11.29
C ARG A 140 12.83 11.87 -11.22
N ASP A 141 13.58 12.63 -12.01
CA ASP A 141 15.05 12.59 -11.99
C ASP A 141 15.62 13.03 -10.63
N ARG A 142 15.01 14.02 -9.98
CA ARG A 142 15.43 14.49 -8.65
C ARG A 142 15.33 13.44 -7.55
N ILE A 143 14.44 12.45 -7.69
CA ILE A 143 14.21 11.40 -6.69
C ILE A 143 14.65 10.02 -7.14
N ARG A 144 15.20 9.90 -8.35
CA ARG A 144 15.48 8.63 -9.02
C ARG A 144 16.43 7.72 -8.25
N TYR A 145 17.32 8.29 -7.43
CA TYR A 145 18.30 7.53 -6.67
C TYR A 145 17.92 7.35 -5.20
N ILE A 146 16.77 7.90 -4.77
CA ILE A 146 16.22 7.62 -3.44
C ILE A 146 15.75 6.16 -3.40
N ARG A 147 16.23 5.40 -2.43
CA ARG A 147 15.95 3.95 -2.31
C ARG A 147 14.84 3.59 -1.35
N PHE A 148 14.53 4.48 -0.42
CA PHE A 148 13.59 4.22 0.66
C PHE A 148 12.42 5.18 0.61
N GLY A 149 11.22 4.66 0.87
CA GLY A 149 10.00 5.45 0.99
C GLY A 149 9.24 5.07 2.24
N VAL A 150 8.64 6.07 2.87
CA VAL A 150 7.74 5.94 4.01
C VAL A 150 6.40 6.53 3.61
N THR A 151 5.33 5.77 3.85
CA THR A 151 3.97 6.18 3.56
C THR A 151 3.00 5.59 4.57
N GLY A 152 1.90 6.30 4.80
CA GLY A 152 0.72 5.77 5.47
C GLY A 152 -0.28 5.24 4.47
N VAL A 153 -1.28 4.51 4.96
CA VAL A 153 -2.42 4.05 4.14
C VAL A 153 -3.71 4.33 4.89
N GLU A 154 -4.78 4.64 4.15
CA GLU A 154 -6.10 4.89 4.73
C GLU A 154 -6.76 3.60 5.25
N ALA A 155 -6.50 2.48 4.57
CA ALA A 155 -7.04 1.17 4.91
C ALA A 155 -6.09 0.05 4.45
N ALA A 156 -6.24 -1.12 5.07
CA ALA A 156 -5.53 -2.34 4.72
C ALA A 156 -6.46 -3.55 4.81
N PHE A 157 -6.43 -4.43 3.81
CA PHE A 157 -7.30 -5.61 3.70
C PHE A 157 -6.57 -6.87 4.16
N ALA A 158 -6.95 -7.39 5.33
CA ALA A 158 -6.29 -8.54 5.96
C ALA A 158 -6.34 -9.83 5.13
N THR A 159 -7.29 -9.97 4.20
CA THR A 159 -7.45 -11.18 3.37
C THR A 159 -6.57 -11.18 2.12
N THR A 160 -6.04 -10.04 1.69
CA THR A 160 -5.33 -9.90 0.41
C THR A 160 -4.00 -9.15 0.50
N ALA A 161 -3.61 -8.68 1.70
CA ALA A 161 -2.46 -7.80 1.89
C ALA A 161 -2.48 -6.54 0.99
N SER A 162 -3.67 -5.98 0.76
CA SER A 162 -3.89 -4.78 -0.08
C SER A 162 -4.14 -3.53 0.74
#